data_AF-D5Q014-F1
#
_entry.id   AF-D5Q014-F1
#
_cell.length_a   1.000
_cell.length_b   1.000
_cell.length_c   1.000
_cell.angle_alpha   90.00
_cell.angle_beta   90.00
_cell.angle_gamma   90.00
#
_symmetry.space_group_name_H-M   'P 1'
#
loop_
_entity.id
_entity.type
_entity.pdbx_description
1 polymer ?
#
loop_
_entity_poly.entity_id
_entity_poly.type
_entity_poly.pdbx_seq_one_letter_code
_entity_poly.pdbx_strand_id
1 'polypeptide(L)'
;MEVIRNMTNVSSLEKEDEIVEILSSKENIRVAIEIERGLKLCKTQMIKKVLEEIEKRMDKKFEDKYKLPYYSYKENNYALVNNYYNKKSSTYPAINYFIKSLDKEDVDLLLRIEIDHHIFVGFCTLYKEKPSGKILSDDEIKELINDDGSRTNGWWICWEYIYNNTMECPNFKNFNDAYFDLFDDNKFDEFMDLCEKRILSILGKLKDKQCINTFI
;
A
#
# COMPACT_ATOMS: atom_id res chain seq x y z
N MET A 1 -17.59 17.70 19.14
CA MET A 1 -16.15 17.84 19.48
C MET A 1 -15.87 17.63 20.96
N GLU A 2 -16.75 18.04 21.88
CA GLU A 2 -16.51 17.97 23.34
C GLU A 2 -16.41 16.53 23.89
N VAL A 3 -17.21 15.59 23.39
CA VAL A 3 -17.20 14.17 23.84
C VAL A 3 -15.90 13.44 23.44
N ILE A 4 -15.44 13.59 22.20
CA ILE A 4 -14.17 12.97 21.73
C ILE A 4 -12.98 13.50 22.53
N ARG A 5 -13.01 14.79 22.91
CA ARG A 5 -11.95 15.44 23.68
C ARG A 5 -11.91 14.98 25.14
N ASN A 6 -13.04 14.54 25.70
CA ASN A 6 -13.10 13.99 27.06
C ASN A 6 -12.60 12.54 27.12
N MET A 7 -12.74 11.77 26.03
CA MET A 7 -12.34 10.36 25.95
C MET A 7 -10.85 10.13 25.65
N THR A 8 -10.03 11.17 25.44
CA THR A 8 -8.59 11.00 25.15
C THR A 8 -7.76 10.54 26.36
N ASN A 9 -8.25 10.72 27.59
CA ASN A 9 -7.49 10.48 28.82
C ASN A 9 -7.93 9.26 29.66
N VAL A 10 -8.85 8.45 29.15
CA VAL A 10 -9.44 7.28 29.84
C VAL A 10 -8.78 5.97 29.38
N SER A 11 -8.83 4.87 30.12
CA SER A 11 -8.31 3.56 29.65
C SER A 11 -9.18 2.96 28.54
N SER A 12 -8.66 2.02 27.73
CA SER A 12 -9.41 1.50 26.56
C SER A 12 -10.70 0.76 26.93
N LEU A 13 -10.70 0.01 28.03
CA LEU A 13 -11.87 -0.74 28.50
C LEU A 13 -12.95 0.19 29.07
N GLU A 14 -12.54 1.19 29.85
CA GLU A 14 -13.46 2.22 30.36
C GLU A 14 -14.07 3.04 29.22
N LYS A 15 -13.32 3.29 28.12
CA LYS A 15 -13.87 3.92 26.92
C LYS A 15 -14.94 3.06 26.24
N GLU A 16 -14.76 1.74 26.17
CA GLU A 16 -15.74 0.85 25.52
C GLU A 16 -17.07 0.84 26.28
N ASP A 17 -17.03 0.76 27.61
CA ASP A 17 -18.24 0.79 28.46
C ASP A 17 -18.94 2.15 28.39
N GLU A 18 -18.19 3.26 28.45
CA GLU A 18 -18.75 4.61 28.26
C GLU A 18 -19.38 4.79 26.87
N ILE A 19 -18.75 4.24 25.82
CA ILE A 19 -19.32 4.26 24.47
C ILE A 19 -20.65 3.49 24.45
N VAL A 20 -20.71 2.28 25.02
CA VAL A 20 -21.95 1.50 25.06
C VAL A 20 -23.06 2.25 25.79
N GLU A 21 -22.75 2.90 26.91
CA GLU A 21 -23.70 3.73 27.64
C GLU A 21 -24.22 4.90 26.80
N ILE A 22 -23.32 5.64 26.12
CA ILE A 22 -23.69 6.73 25.19
C ILE A 22 -24.60 6.21 24.08
N LEU A 23 -24.36 5.00 23.57
CA LEU A 23 -25.12 4.43 22.45
C LEU A 23 -26.48 3.82 22.85
N SER A 24 -26.85 3.83 24.14
CA SER A 24 -28.06 3.18 24.67
C SER A 24 -29.39 3.77 24.18
N SER A 25 -29.40 4.98 23.63
CA SER A 25 -30.63 5.62 23.10
C SER A 25 -30.83 5.40 21.61
N LYS A 26 -32.09 5.41 21.16
CA LYS A 26 -32.48 5.25 19.75
C LYS A 26 -31.85 6.30 18.84
N GLU A 27 -31.76 7.54 19.30
CA GLU A 27 -31.18 8.65 18.57
C GLU A 27 -29.65 8.52 18.48
N ASN A 28 -28.99 8.14 19.58
CA ASN A 28 -27.53 8.00 19.61
C ASN A 28 -27.05 6.83 18.76
N ILE A 29 -27.73 5.67 18.80
CA ILE A 29 -27.35 4.53 17.95
C ILE A 29 -27.53 4.84 16.46
N ARG A 30 -28.53 5.63 16.07
CA ARG A 30 -28.69 6.09 14.68
C ARG A 30 -27.51 6.94 14.23
N VAL A 31 -27.09 7.89 15.06
CA VAL A 31 -25.91 8.73 14.77
C VAL A 31 -24.64 7.88 14.69
N ALA A 32 -24.48 6.90 15.58
CA ALA A 32 -23.32 6.03 15.58
C ALA A 32 -23.20 5.16 14.32
N ILE A 33 -24.33 4.68 13.78
CA ILE A 33 -24.34 3.96 12.49
C ILE A 33 -23.85 4.86 11.35
N GLU A 34 -24.26 6.13 11.32
CA GLU A 34 -23.76 7.07 10.30
C GLU A 34 -22.27 7.40 10.51
N ILE A 35 -21.80 7.49 11.76
CA ILE A 35 -20.37 7.64 12.08
C ILE A 35 -19.58 6.42 11.60
N GLU A 36 -20.06 5.20 11.84
CA GLU A 36 -19.39 3.97 11.37
C GLU A 36 -19.25 3.96 9.84
N ARG A 37 -20.33 4.32 9.13
CA ARG A 37 -20.30 4.46 7.66
C ARG A 37 -19.30 5.51 7.22
N GLY A 38 -19.32 6.69 7.85
CA GLY A 38 -18.36 7.76 7.60
C GLY A 38 -16.92 7.32 7.83
N LEU A 39 -16.66 6.60 8.93
CA LEU A 39 -15.35 6.06 9.27
C LEU A 39 -14.86 5.07 8.21
N LYS A 40 -15.72 4.17 7.72
CA LYS A 40 -15.38 3.26 6.63
C LYS A 40 -14.99 4.02 5.35
N LEU A 41 -15.71 5.10 5.04
CA LEU A 41 -15.39 5.96 3.90
C LEU A 41 -14.03 6.67 4.09
N CYS A 42 -13.78 7.27 5.26
CA CYS A 42 -12.51 7.92 5.57
C CYS A 42 -11.33 6.94 5.44
N LYS A 43 -11.44 5.73 5.99
CA LYS A 43 -10.42 4.68 5.88
C LYS A 43 -10.15 4.27 4.43
N THR A 44 -11.21 4.18 3.62
CA THR A 44 -11.11 3.85 2.19
C THR A 44 -10.46 5.00 1.40
N GLN A 45 -10.82 6.24 1.71
CA GLN A 45 -10.22 7.44 1.11
C GLN A 45 -8.75 7.57 1.47
N MET A 46 -8.33 7.18 2.68
CA MET A 46 -6.92 7.23 3.07
C MET A 46 -6.05 6.29 2.19
N ILE A 47 -6.52 5.08 1.88
CA ILE A 47 -5.83 4.18 0.94
C ILE A 47 -5.69 4.86 -0.44
N LYS A 48 -6.75 5.50 -0.93
CA LYS A 48 -6.69 6.25 -2.21
C LYS A 48 -5.68 7.38 -2.14
N LYS A 49 -5.73 8.22 -1.10
CA LYS A 49 -4.82 9.35 -0.89
C LYS A 49 -3.36 8.91 -0.90
N VAL A 50 -3.03 7.84 -0.17
CA VAL A 50 -1.65 7.28 -0.13
C VAL A 50 -1.21 6.82 -1.52
N LEU A 51 -2.01 6.00 -2.20
CA LEU A 51 -1.63 5.47 -3.52
C LEU A 51 -1.59 6.57 -4.59
N GLU A 52 -2.52 7.52 -4.58
CA GLU A 52 -2.53 8.67 -5.50
C GLU A 52 -1.31 9.58 -5.32
N GLU A 53 -0.89 9.87 -4.08
CA GLU A 53 0.27 10.72 -3.86
C GLU A 53 1.58 10.01 -4.20
N ILE A 54 1.69 8.70 -3.92
CA ILE A 54 2.82 7.88 -4.42
C ILE A 54 2.85 7.91 -5.94
N GLU A 55 1.73 7.62 -6.59
CA GLU A 55 1.63 7.60 -8.05
C GLU A 55 2.04 8.95 -8.65
N LYS A 56 1.52 10.06 -8.12
CA LYS A 56 1.89 11.43 -8.54
C LYS A 56 3.39 11.74 -8.38
N ARG A 57 4.04 11.26 -7.32
CA ARG A 57 5.49 11.43 -7.12
C ARG A 57 6.30 10.57 -8.08
N MET A 58 5.84 9.35 -8.35
CA MET A 58 6.52 8.41 -9.24
C MET A 58 6.30 8.73 -10.72
N ASP A 59 5.15 9.28 -11.13
CA ASP A 59 4.86 9.70 -12.50
C ASP A 59 5.78 10.84 -12.97
N LYS A 60 6.44 11.55 -12.04
CA LYS A 60 7.52 12.51 -12.39
C LYS A 60 8.84 11.82 -12.81
N LYS A 61 8.98 10.54 -12.49
CA LYS A 61 10.22 9.75 -12.68
C LYS A 61 10.07 8.65 -13.73
N PHE A 62 8.86 8.13 -13.88
CA PHE A 62 8.48 7.16 -14.91
C PHE A 62 7.74 7.86 -16.04
N GLU A 63 8.00 7.46 -17.28
CA GLU A 63 7.11 7.81 -18.39
C GLU A 63 5.77 7.07 -18.25
N ASP A 64 4.67 7.72 -18.62
CA ASP A 64 3.31 7.15 -18.57
C ASP A 64 3.18 5.79 -19.26
N LYS A 65 3.99 5.54 -20.32
CA LYS A 65 3.99 4.27 -21.08
C LYS A 65 4.36 3.05 -20.24
N TYR A 66 5.05 3.25 -19.11
CA TYR A 66 5.43 2.18 -18.20
C TYR A 66 4.33 1.85 -17.20
N LYS A 67 3.28 2.66 -17.07
CA LYS A 67 2.23 2.44 -16.08
C LYS A 67 1.22 1.41 -16.57
N LEU A 68 0.92 0.41 -15.75
CA LEU A 68 -0.01 -0.65 -16.11
C LEU A 68 -1.38 -0.42 -15.46
N PRO A 69 -2.47 -0.40 -16.26
CA PRO A 69 -3.80 -0.11 -15.73
C PRO A 69 -4.41 -1.31 -14.99
N TYR A 70 -3.95 -2.53 -15.28
CA TYR A 70 -4.50 -3.78 -14.75
C TYR A 70 -3.83 -4.16 -13.40
N TYR A 71 -4.57 -4.87 -12.55
CA TYR A 71 -4.24 -5.13 -11.12
C TYR A 71 -3.83 -3.86 -10.36
N SER A 72 -4.35 -2.70 -10.78
CA SER A 72 -4.10 -1.41 -10.16
C SER A 72 -5.23 -1.03 -9.20
N TYR A 73 -4.95 -0.15 -8.25
CA TYR A 73 -5.94 0.33 -7.29
C TYR A 73 -7.09 1.12 -7.92
N LYS A 74 -6.93 1.58 -9.17
CA LYS A 74 -7.95 2.28 -9.97
C LYS A 74 -8.84 1.34 -10.78
N GLU A 75 -8.40 0.10 -10.99
CA GLU A 75 -9.11 -0.88 -11.82
C GLU A 75 -10.56 -1.10 -11.33
N ASN A 76 -11.47 -1.30 -12.28
CA ASN A 76 -12.89 -1.54 -12.02
C ASN A 76 -13.52 -0.49 -11.08
N ASN A 77 -13.23 0.78 -11.32
CA ASN A 77 -13.69 1.92 -10.51
C ASN A 77 -13.30 1.78 -9.03
N TYR A 78 -12.01 1.55 -8.79
CA TYR A 78 -11.42 1.38 -7.45
C TYR A 78 -11.95 0.16 -6.68
N ALA A 79 -12.33 -0.93 -7.35
CA ALA A 79 -12.94 -2.09 -6.71
C ALA A 79 -12.06 -2.69 -5.60
N LEU A 80 -10.73 -2.74 -5.80
CA LEU A 80 -9.81 -3.25 -4.78
C LEU A 80 -9.85 -2.40 -3.53
N VAL A 81 -9.83 -1.07 -3.66
CA VAL A 81 -9.85 -0.15 -2.51
C VAL A 81 -11.22 -0.16 -1.83
N ASN A 82 -12.30 -0.06 -2.60
CA ASN A 82 -13.67 0.00 -2.07
C ASN A 82 -14.06 -1.29 -1.30
N ASN A 83 -13.49 -2.44 -1.69
CA ASN A 83 -13.75 -3.72 -1.04
C ASN A 83 -12.72 -4.10 0.04
N TYR A 84 -11.68 -3.28 0.24
CA TYR A 84 -10.57 -3.62 1.14
C TYR A 84 -11.03 -3.94 2.56
N TYR A 85 -11.99 -3.18 3.11
CA TYR A 85 -12.51 -3.38 4.47
C TYR A 85 -13.70 -4.35 4.57
N ASN A 86 -14.12 -5.00 3.48
CA ASN A 86 -15.25 -5.93 3.50
C ASN A 86 -14.89 -7.32 4.08
N LYS A 87 -13.60 -7.59 4.27
CA LYS A 87 -13.09 -8.85 4.83
C LYS A 87 -11.81 -8.61 5.62
N LYS A 88 -11.43 -9.60 6.45
CA LYS A 88 -10.19 -9.53 7.24
C LYS A 88 -8.94 -9.46 6.35
N SER A 89 -8.90 -10.25 5.29
CA SER A 89 -7.76 -10.23 4.35
C SER A 89 -7.71 -8.93 3.53
N SER A 90 -6.55 -8.62 2.96
CA SER A 90 -6.46 -7.57 1.95
C SER A 90 -7.12 -7.98 0.63
N THR A 91 -7.41 -6.98 -0.19
CA THR A 91 -7.72 -7.06 -1.62
C THR A 91 -6.51 -6.66 -2.48
N TYR A 92 -5.40 -6.31 -1.86
CA TYR A 92 -4.11 -5.95 -2.45
C TYR A 92 -4.18 -4.77 -3.45
N PRO A 93 -4.77 -3.61 -3.06
CA PRO A 93 -4.71 -2.41 -3.89
C PRO A 93 -3.25 -2.00 -4.09
N ALA A 94 -2.89 -1.70 -5.34
CA ALA A 94 -1.50 -1.53 -5.74
C ALA A 94 -1.32 -0.61 -6.93
N ILE A 95 -0.07 -0.21 -7.18
CA ILE A 95 0.39 0.48 -8.39
C ILE A 95 1.41 -0.44 -9.08
N ASN A 96 1.32 -0.54 -10.41
CA ASN A 96 2.21 -1.37 -11.23
C ASN A 96 2.92 -0.53 -12.28
N TYR A 97 4.24 -0.65 -12.36
CA TYR A 97 5.07 -0.09 -13.40
C TYR A 97 5.80 -1.21 -14.14
N PHE A 98 5.58 -1.33 -15.44
CA PHE A 98 6.35 -2.16 -16.36
C PHE A 98 7.81 -1.72 -16.40
N ILE A 99 8.71 -2.68 -16.25
CA ILE A 99 10.16 -2.44 -16.30
C ILE A 99 10.70 -2.91 -17.66
N LYS A 100 10.56 -4.19 -17.96
CA LYS A 100 10.93 -4.81 -19.23
C LYS A 100 10.31 -6.19 -19.38
N SER A 101 10.20 -6.66 -20.61
CA SER A 101 9.99 -8.08 -20.89
C SER A 101 11.31 -8.83 -20.68
N LEU A 102 11.21 -10.08 -20.22
CA LEU A 102 12.35 -10.96 -20.02
C LEU A 102 12.56 -11.84 -21.26
N ASP A 103 13.74 -12.44 -21.41
CA ASP A 103 14.08 -13.34 -22.53
C ASP A 103 13.27 -14.66 -22.53
N LYS A 104 12.32 -14.79 -21.59
CA LYS A 104 11.36 -15.87 -21.46
C LYS A 104 10.03 -15.40 -22.03
N GLU A 105 9.53 -16.11 -23.05
CA GLU A 105 8.31 -15.75 -23.77
C GLU A 105 7.15 -15.46 -22.80
N ASP A 106 6.50 -14.32 -23.02
CA ASP A 106 5.37 -13.81 -22.24
C ASP A 106 5.64 -13.51 -20.75
N VAL A 107 6.89 -13.30 -20.35
CA VAL A 107 7.22 -12.92 -18.96
C VAL A 107 7.65 -11.46 -18.87
N ASP A 108 6.92 -10.68 -18.09
CA ASP A 108 7.21 -9.28 -17.84
C ASP A 108 7.68 -9.05 -16.40
N LEU A 109 8.68 -8.19 -16.25
CA LEU A 109 9.17 -7.69 -14.96
C LEU A 109 8.46 -6.39 -14.62
N LEU A 110 7.92 -6.32 -13.41
CA LEU A 110 7.23 -5.14 -12.88
C LEU A 110 7.86 -4.65 -11.59
N LEU A 111 7.84 -3.33 -11.38
CA LEU A 111 7.82 -2.75 -10.05
C LEU A 111 6.38 -2.66 -9.57
N ARG A 112 6.11 -3.20 -8.38
CA ARG A 112 4.79 -3.16 -7.75
C ARG A 112 4.87 -2.56 -6.35
N ILE A 113 3.96 -1.63 -6.07
CA ILE A 113 3.77 -1.00 -4.76
C ILE A 113 2.39 -1.43 -4.27
N GLU A 114 2.32 -2.19 -3.18
CA GLU A 114 1.11 -2.88 -2.74
C GLU A 114 0.81 -2.60 -1.27
N ILE A 115 -0.49 -2.50 -0.95
CA ILE A 115 -0.98 -2.48 0.43
C ILE A 115 -1.64 -3.83 0.73
N ASP A 116 -0.96 -4.66 1.54
CA ASP A 116 -1.62 -5.76 2.25
C ASP A 116 -2.16 -5.21 3.58
N HIS A 117 -1.54 -5.51 4.72
CA HIS A 117 -1.81 -4.80 5.98
C HIS A 117 -0.93 -3.55 6.11
N HIS A 118 0.31 -3.67 5.68
CA HIS A 118 1.28 -2.57 5.57
C HIS A 118 1.60 -2.37 4.09
N ILE A 119 2.14 -1.19 3.76
CA ILE A 119 2.61 -0.91 2.41
C ILE A 119 4.01 -1.51 2.19
N PHE A 120 4.22 -2.08 1.01
CA PHE A 120 5.51 -2.61 0.59
C PHE A 120 5.71 -2.41 -0.91
N VAL A 121 6.95 -2.51 -1.35
CA VAL A 121 7.36 -2.32 -2.74
C VAL A 121 8.37 -3.39 -3.13
N GLY A 122 8.33 -3.83 -4.38
CA GLY A 122 9.21 -4.87 -4.87
C GLY A 122 9.12 -5.09 -6.35
N PHE A 123 9.91 -6.06 -6.83
CA PHE A 123 9.78 -6.58 -8.18
C PHE A 123 8.96 -7.86 -8.19
N CYS A 124 8.07 -7.97 -9.16
CA CYS A 124 7.32 -9.19 -9.43
C CYS A 124 7.30 -9.52 -10.93
N THR A 125 6.96 -10.75 -11.24
CA THR A 125 6.77 -11.21 -12.62
C THR A 125 5.31 -11.42 -12.95
N LEU A 126 4.95 -11.10 -14.19
CA LEU A 126 3.71 -11.56 -14.81
C LEU A 126 4.01 -12.55 -15.91
N TYR A 127 3.16 -13.55 -16.05
CA TYR A 127 3.13 -14.41 -17.22
C TYR A 127 1.82 -14.17 -17.97
N LYS A 128 1.91 -13.76 -19.25
CA LYS A 128 0.72 -13.40 -20.07
C LYS A 128 -0.19 -12.42 -19.34
N GLU A 129 0.39 -11.33 -18.83
CA GLU A 129 -0.30 -10.27 -18.08
C GLU A 129 -0.98 -10.74 -16.79
N LYS A 130 -0.65 -11.93 -16.26
CA LYS A 130 -1.27 -12.48 -15.04
C LYS A 130 -0.24 -12.78 -13.95
N PRO A 131 -0.61 -12.55 -12.67
CA PRO A 131 0.13 -13.08 -11.54
C PRO A 131 0.26 -14.58 -11.71
N SER A 132 1.50 -15.03 -11.80
CA SER A 132 1.84 -16.43 -11.85
C SER A 132 3.03 -16.58 -10.92
N GLY A 133 3.10 -17.70 -10.20
CA GLY A 133 4.01 -17.91 -9.07
C GLY A 133 5.49 -17.78 -9.43
N LYS A 134 6.37 -18.55 -8.79
CA LYS A 134 7.79 -18.43 -9.09
C LYS A 134 8.06 -18.91 -10.53
N ILE A 135 8.36 -17.98 -11.44
CA ILE A 135 8.65 -18.25 -12.86
C ILE A 135 10.16 -18.29 -13.12
N LEU A 136 10.92 -17.48 -12.37
CA LEU A 136 12.36 -17.33 -12.50
C LEU A 136 13.09 -18.21 -11.46
N SER A 137 14.16 -18.82 -11.91
CA SER A 137 15.17 -19.45 -11.06
C SER A 137 15.96 -18.39 -10.27
N ASP A 138 16.66 -18.83 -9.23
CA ASP A 138 17.46 -17.92 -8.41
C ASP A 138 18.62 -17.30 -9.18
N ASP A 139 19.15 -17.99 -10.19
CA ASP A 139 20.24 -17.47 -11.02
C ASP A 139 19.73 -16.41 -12.01
N GLU A 140 18.56 -16.63 -12.65
CA GLU A 140 17.89 -15.60 -13.45
C GLU A 140 17.57 -14.35 -12.61
N ILE A 141 17.17 -14.53 -11.34
CA ILE A 141 16.92 -13.40 -10.42
C ILE A 141 18.22 -12.64 -10.12
N LYS A 142 19.31 -13.34 -9.83
CA LYS A 142 20.63 -12.71 -9.60
C LYS A 142 21.12 -11.96 -10.83
N GLU A 143 20.75 -12.37 -12.03
CA GLU A 143 21.07 -11.63 -13.27
C GLU A 143 20.28 -10.32 -13.41
N LEU A 144 19.09 -10.22 -12.79
CA LEU A 144 18.24 -9.04 -12.84
C LEU A 144 18.53 -8.01 -11.74
N ILE A 145 18.81 -8.47 -10.51
CA ILE A 145 18.96 -7.60 -9.34
C ILE A 145 20.27 -7.83 -8.57
N ASN A 146 20.85 -6.74 -8.05
CA ASN A 146 21.96 -6.75 -7.10
C ASN A 146 21.44 -6.91 -5.66
N ASP A 147 20.83 -8.05 -5.36
CA ASP A 147 20.31 -8.38 -4.03
C ASP A 147 20.49 -9.87 -3.74
N ASP A 148 21.25 -10.17 -2.70
CA ASP A 148 21.48 -11.53 -2.22
C ASP A 148 20.35 -12.01 -1.28
N GLY A 149 19.47 -11.10 -0.84
CA GLY A 149 18.36 -11.35 0.06
C GLY A 149 17.01 -11.57 -0.62
N SER A 150 16.98 -12.18 -1.81
CA SER A 150 15.74 -12.37 -2.60
C SER A 150 14.64 -13.06 -1.78
N ARG A 151 13.64 -12.28 -1.36
CA ARG A 151 12.45 -12.80 -0.66
C ARG A 151 11.44 -13.33 -1.65
N THR A 152 11.83 -14.36 -2.42
CA THR A 152 10.95 -14.92 -3.44
C THR A 152 9.73 -15.56 -2.76
N ASN A 153 8.54 -15.02 -3.01
CA ASN A 153 7.29 -15.60 -2.52
C ASN A 153 6.21 -15.45 -3.60
N GLY A 154 5.72 -16.57 -4.10
CA GLY A 154 4.83 -16.58 -5.26
C GLY A 154 5.49 -15.87 -6.45
N TRP A 155 4.80 -14.86 -6.97
CA TRP A 155 5.24 -14.02 -8.10
C TRP A 155 6.26 -12.92 -7.75
N TRP A 156 6.55 -12.69 -6.47
CA TRP A 156 7.54 -11.69 -6.06
C TRP A 156 8.96 -12.22 -6.24
N ILE A 157 9.81 -11.42 -6.88
CA ILE A 157 11.26 -11.64 -6.98
C ILE A 157 11.94 -11.16 -5.70
N CYS A 158 11.65 -9.91 -5.31
CA CYS A 158 12.08 -9.32 -4.06
C CYS A 158 11.07 -8.26 -3.64
N TRP A 159 10.95 -8.01 -2.34
CA TRP A 159 10.07 -6.98 -1.81
C TRP A 159 10.55 -6.53 -0.43
N GLU A 160 10.22 -5.30 -0.08
CA GLU A 160 10.49 -4.70 1.22
C GLU A 160 9.30 -3.85 1.67
N TYR A 161 9.01 -3.89 2.96
CA TYR A 161 8.15 -2.88 3.58
C TYR A 161 8.79 -1.50 3.48
N ILE A 162 7.96 -0.45 3.46
CA ILE A 162 8.45 0.94 3.44
C ILE A 162 9.36 1.24 4.64
N TYR A 163 8.94 0.78 5.82
CA TYR A 163 9.74 0.76 7.04
C TYR A 163 10.41 -0.61 7.24
N ASN A 164 11.61 -0.59 7.82
CA ASN A 164 12.27 -1.83 8.25
C ASN A 164 11.54 -2.45 9.46
N ASN A 165 11.02 -1.61 10.35
CA ASN A 165 10.19 -2.01 11.48
C ASN A 165 8.71 -1.90 11.10
N THR A 166 8.01 -3.02 11.00
CA THR A 166 6.58 -3.02 10.63
C THR A 166 5.69 -2.33 11.65
N MET A 167 6.12 -2.17 12.91
CA MET A 167 5.34 -1.46 13.93
C MET A 167 5.26 0.05 13.66
N GLU A 168 6.27 0.60 12.99
CA GLU A 168 6.34 2.01 12.58
C GLU A 168 5.70 2.24 11.20
N CYS A 169 5.42 1.16 10.46
CA CYS A 169 4.70 1.26 9.20
C CYS A 169 3.19 1.42 9.47
N PRO A 170 2.48 2.31 8.78
CA PRO A 170 1.02 2.37 8.86
C PRO A 170 0.37 1.01 8.58
N ASN A 171 -0.46 0.55 9.51
CA ASN A 171 -1.23 -0.69 9.41
C ASN A 171 -2.68 -0.40 9.08
N PHE A 172 -3.06 -0.64 7.83
CA PHE A 172 -4.39 -0.35 7.29
C PHE A 172 -5.48 -1.32 7.75
N LYS A 173 -5.16 -2.37 8.52
CA LYS A 173 -6.17 -3.30 9.10
C LYS A 173 -6.31 -3.16 10.61
N ASN A 174 -5.19 -3.00 11.32
CA ASN A 174 -5.15 -2.95 12.77
C ASN A 174 -5.09 -1.52 13.32
N PHE A 175 -4.84 -0.51 12.47
CA PHE A 175 -4.85 0.90 12.83
C PHE A 175 -3.91 1.23 14.00
N ASN A 176 -2.61 0.97 13.82
CA ASN A 176 -1.58 1.40 14.77
C ASN A 176 -1.41 2.93 14.76
N ASP A 177 -0.61 3.48 15.68
CA ASP A 177 -0.35 4.93 15.76
C ASP A 177 0.13 5.52 14.44
N ALA A 178 1.03 4.83 13.73
CA ALA A 178 1.50 5.24 12.40
C ALA A 178 0.37 5.36 11.35
N TYR A 179 -0.71 4.58 11.47
CA TYR A 179 -1.89 4.76 10.62
C TYR A 179 -2.66 6.04 10.96
N PHE A 180 -2.77 6.38 12.24
CA PHE A 180 -3.43 7.62 12.66
C PHE A 180 -2.60 8.85 12.30
N ASP A 181 -1.28 8.75 12.30
CA ASP A 181 -0.37 9.79 11.82
C ASP A 181 -0.61 10.18 10.35
N LEU A 182 -1.21 9.29 9.53
CA LEU A 182 -1.58 9.63 8.15
C LEU A 182 -2.64 10.75 8.04
N PHE A 183 -3.34 11.05 9.14
CA PHE A 183 -4.34 12.12 9.20
C PHE A 183 -3.75 13.46 9.65
N ASP A 184 -2.48 13.51 10.04
CA ASP A 184 -1.71 14.73 10.21
C ASP A 184 -0.95 15.04 8.92
N ASP A 185 -1.10 16.25 8.38
CA ASP A 185 -0.54 16.58 7.07
C ASP A 185 1.00 16.56 7.05
N ASN A 186 1.67 16.99 8.13
CA ASN A 186 3.13 16.97 8.19
C ASN A 186 3.65 15.53 8.26
N LYS A 187 3.00 14.68 9.07
CA LYS A 187 3.34 13.26 9.18
C LYS A 187 3.04 12.48 7.90
N PHE A 188 1.95 12.84 7.23
CA PHE A 188 1.63 12.29 5.93
C PHE A 188 2.73 12.60 4.91
N ASP A 189 3.19 13.85 4.84
CA ASP A 189 4.27 14.25 3.92
C ASP A 189 5.60 13.56 4.25
N GLU A 190 5.98 13.47 5.54
CA GLU A 190 7.16 12.70 5.99
C GLU A 190 7.07 11.23 5.54
N PHE A 191 5.89 10.62 5.64
CA PHE A 191 5.65 9.25 5.21
C PHE A 191 5.73 9.10 3.68
N MET A 192 5.24 10.08 2.91
CA MET A 192 5.35 10.08 1.45
C MET A 192 6.80 10.22 0.98
N ASP A 193 7.61 11.04 1.66
CA ASP A 193 9.05 11.15 1.38
C ASP A 193 9.77 9.82 1.62
N LEU A 194 9.42 9.10 2.70
CA LEU A 194 9.96 7.78 2.96
C LEU A 194 9.52 6.75 1.91
N CYS A 195 8.25 6.78 1.51
CA CYS A 195 7.74 5.93 0.43
C CYS A 195 8.57 6.10 -0.84
N GLU A 196 8.75 7.35 -1.29
CA GLU A 196 9.53 7.69 -2.47
C GLU A 196 10.98 7.19 -2.34
N LYS A 197 11.63 7.48 -1.22
CA LYS A 197 13.00 7.03 -0.94
C LYS A 197 13.13 5.51 -1.02
N ARG A 198 12.19 4.76 -0.43
CA ARG A 198 12.23 3.29 -0.45
C ARG A 198 12.00 2.74 -1.86
N ILE A 199 11.03 3.29 -2.59
CA ILE A 199 10.76 2.89 -3.98
C ILE A 199 12.02 3.09 -4.84
N LEU A 200 12.67 4.24 -4.72
CA LEU A 200 13.94 4.52 -5.40
C LEU A 200 15.08 3.59 -4.98
N SER A 201 15.13 3.22 -3.69
CA SER A 201 16.10 2.24 -3.20
C SER A 201 15.88 0.86 -3.81
N ILE A 202 14.64 0.39 -3.94
CA ILE A 202 14.31 -0.87 -4.61
C ILE A 202 14.67 -0.81 -6.09
N LEU A 203 14.31 0.29 -6.78
CA LEU A 203 14.75 0.53 -8.15
C LEU A 203 16.28 0.54 -8.29
N GLY A 204 16.97 1.03 -7.26
CA GLY A 204 18.41 0.98 -7.11
C GLY A 204 19.01 -0.42 -7.30
N LYS A 205 18.27 -1.48 -6.94
CA LYS A 205 18.71 -2.87 -7.02
C LYS A 205 18.71 -3.43 -8.44
N LEU A 206 17.99 -2.84 -9.39
CA LEU A 206 18.01 -3.29 -10.78
C LEU A 206 19.39 -3.07 -11.40
N LYS A 207 19.93 -4.11 -12.03
CA LYS A 207 21.20 -4.05 -12.77
C LYS A 207 21.09 -3.22 -14.05
N ASP A 208 19.92 -3.18 -14.68
CA ASP A 208 19.64 -2.41 -15.89
C ASP A 208 18.37 -1.56 -15.71
N LYS A 209 18.46 -0.24 -15.93
CA LYS A 209 17.46 0.77 -15.55
C LYS A 209 16.90 1.53 -16.76
N GLN A 210 16.43 0.82 -17.79
CA GLN A 210 15.93 1.44 -19.02
C GLN A 210 14.66 2.29 -18.85
N CYS A 211 13.91 2.12 -17.75
CA CYS A 211 12.58 2.70 -17.55
C CYS A 211 12.51 3.92 -16.63
N ILE A 212 13.65 4.42 -16.13
CA ILE A 212 13.72 5.58 -15.23
C ILE A 212 14.33 6.76 -15.98
N ASN A 213 13.66 7.92 -15.96
CA ASN A 213 14.27 9.17 -16.41
C ASN A 213 15.46 9.46 -15.50
N THR A 214 16.68 9.24 -15.98
CA THR A 214 17.91 9.35 -15.18
C THR A 214 18.13 10.80 -14.73
N PHE A 215 17.56 11.16 -13.58
CA PHE A 215 17.95 12.29 -12.77
C PHE A 215 18.23 11.76 -11.37
N ILE A 216 19.42 11.16 -11.20
CA ILE A 216 20.11 11.14 -9.91
C ILE A 216 21.02 12.36 -9.92
#